data_AF-A0A066Z1R3-F1
#
_entry.id   AF-A0A066Z1R3-F1
#
_cell.length_a   1.000
_cell.length_b   1.000
_cell.length_c   1.000
_cell.angle_alpha   90.00
_cell.angle_beta   90.00
_cell.angle_gamma   90.00
#
_symmetry.space_group_name_H-M   'P 1'
#
loop_
_entity.id
_entity.type
_entity.pdbx_description
1 polymer ?
#
loop_
_entity_poly.entity_id
_entity_poly.type
_entity_poly.pdbx_seq_one_letter_code
_entity_poly.pdbx_strand_id
1 'polypeptide(L)'
;MTRTAPPAGPHRITAASRRVGLRPHLRLGLAFAGLLATAAPASATAAPDAAPVPRLAWTACADGFQCTTARVPLDHHDPHGATIDLAVLRHPAEDPAHRIGSLFYNPGGPAVPAPPRCP
;
A
#
# COMPACT_ATOMS: atom_id res chain seq x y z
N MET A 1 31.39 -29.17 10.60
CA MET A 1 32.13 -28.09 9.92
C MET A 1 31.29 -26.82 10.02
N THR A 2 31.36 -26.15 11.17
CA THR A 2 30.58 -24.96 11.51
C THR A 2 31.42 -23.72 11.18
N ARG A 3 31.03 -22.99 10.13
CA ARG A 3 31.68 -21.75 9.73
C ARG A 3 31.06 -20.58 10.50
N THR A 4 31.71 -20.18 11.58
CA THR A 4 31.35 -18.97 12.35
C THR A 4 31.63 -17.74 11.49
N ALA A 5 30.61 -16.93 11.21
CA ALA A 5 30.77 -15.64 10.53
C ALA A 5 31.27 -14.58 11.53
N PRO A 6 32.16 -13.64 11.12
CA PRO A 6 32.60 -12.55 11.98
C PRO A 6 31.52 -11.46 12.14
N PRO A 7 31.48 -10.73 13.27
CA PRO A 7 30.51 -9.66 13.49
C PRO A 7 30.84 -8.41 12.64
N ALA A 8 29.80 -7.83 12.04
CA ALA A 8 29.90 -6.57 11.30
C ALA A 8 30.15 -5.40 12.26
N GLY A 9 31.31 -4.74 12.10
CA GLY A 9 31.62 -3.49 12.80
C GLY A 9 30.82 -2.31 12.26
N PRO A 10 30.66 -1.21 13.04
CA PRO A 10 29.90 -0.05 12.60
C PRO A 10 30.64 0.70 11.48
N HIS A 11 30.00 0.83 10.32
CA HIS A 11 30.46 1.70 9.24
C HIS A 11 30.29 3.17 9.66
N ARG A 12 31.38 3.80 10.11
CA ARG A 12 31.45 5.26 10.29
C ARG A 12 31.50 5.92 8.91
N ILE A 13 30.36 6.44 8.46
CA ILE A 13 30.28 7.28 7.27
C ILE A 13 30.79 8.68 7.68
N THR A 14 32.04 8.99 7.34
CA THR A 14 32.60 10.34 7.45
C THR A 14 31.98 11.24 6.36
N ALA A 15 31.07 12.13 6.75
CA ALA A 15 30.49 13.11 5.86
C ALA A 15 31.54 14.18 5.48
N ALA A 16 32.19 14.01 4.34
CA ALA A 16 33.03 15.05 3.74
C ALA A 16 32.14 16.14 3.13
N SER A 17 31.96 17.25 3.84
CA SER A 17 31.21 18.41 3.36
C SER A 17 32.02 19.17 2.30
N ARG A 18 31.76 18.90 1.02
CA ARG A 18 32.24 19.75 -0.08
C ARG A 18 31.44 21.05 -0.07
N ARG A 19 32.05 22.14 0.41
CA ARG A 19 31.51 23.49 0.25
C ARG A 19 31.61 23.87 -1.22
N VAL A 20 30.50 23.74 -1.96
CA VAL A 20 30.40 24.26 -3.32
C VAL A 20 30.28 25.78 -3.22
N GLY A 21 31.31 26.49 -3.69
CA GLY A 21 31.34 27.95 -3.74
C GLY A 21 30.32 28.49 -4.74
N LEU A 22 29.45 29.38 -4.27
CA LEU A 22 28.44 30.07 -5.07
C LEU A 22 29.12 31.16 -5.91
N ARG A 23 29.11 31.03 -7.24
CA ARG A 23 29.51 32.10 -8.16
C ARG A 23 28.35 33.07 -8.37
N PRO A 24 28.53 34.39 -8.18
CA PRO A 24 27.46 35.36 -8.41
C PRO A 24 27.41 35.70 -9.90
N HIS A 25 26.54 35.04 -10.65
CA HIS A 25 26.18 35.48 -12.00
C HIS A 25 25.02 36.48 -11.89
N LEU A 26 25.38 37.74 -12.07
CA LEU A 26 24.50 38.90 -12.05
C LEU A 26 23.81 39.07 -13.42
N ARG A 27 22.48 39.24 -13.35
CA ARG A 27 21.55 39.93 -14.28
C ARG A 27 20.94 39.18 -15.48
N LEU A 28 19.60 39.13 -15.39
CA LEU A 28 18.58 39.46 -16.40
C LEU A 28 17.89 38.27 -17.09
N GLY A 29 16.58 38.09 -16.80
CA GLY A 29 15.71 37.29 -17.65
C GLY A 29 14.40 36.80 -17.00
N LEU A 30 13.42 37.70 -16.96
CA LEU A 30 11.96 37.48 -16.82
C LEU A 30 11.41 36.65 -15.65
N ALA A 31 10.58 37.32 -14.85
CA ALA A 31 9.66 36.75 -13.89
C ALA A 31 8.73 35.71 -14.54
N PHE A 32 8.91 34.44 -14.19
CA PHE A 32 7.89 33.40 -14.38
C PHE A 32 6.96 33.41 -13.17
N ALA A 33 6.31 34.55 -12.92
CA ALA A 33 5.26 34.68 -11.92
C ALA A 33 3.94 34.34 -12.60
N GLY A 34 3.56 33.06 -12.59
CA GLY A 34 2.31 32.67 -13.23
C GLY A 34 1.99 31.20 -13.05
N LEU A 35 1.00 30.94 -12.20
CA LEU A 35 0.26 29.68 -12.06
C LEU A 35 0.91 28.58 -11.20
N LEU A 36 1.03 28.84 -9.90
CA LEU A 36 0.84 27.78 -8.91
C LEU A 36 -0.67 27.43 -8.91
N ALA A 37 -1.10 26.58 -9.84
CA ALA A 37 -2.40 25.93 -9.75
C ALA A 37 -2.33 25.00 -8.53
N THR A 38 -2.88 25.45 -7.39
CA THR A 38 -3.10 24.57 -6.25
C THR A 38 -4.13 23.53 -6.70
N ALA A 39 -3.65 22.35 -7.09
CA ALA A 39 -4.51 21.19 -7.32
C ALA A 39 -5.20 20.90 -5.98
N ALA A 40 -6.44 21.34 -5.83
CA ALA A 40 -7.26 20.95 -4.70
C ALA A 40 -7.39 19.42 -4.74
N PRO A 41 -7.22 18.72 -3.60
CA PRO A 41 -7.44 17.28 -3.58
C PRO A 41 -8.90 17.03 -3.97
N ALA A 42 -9.11 16.30 -5.06
CA ALA A 42 -10.44 15.86 -5.43
C ALA A 42 -10.91 14.85 -4.37
N SER A 43 -11.79 15.29 -3.47
CA SER A 43 -12.49 14.39 -2.55
C SER A 43 -13.56 13.67 -3.36
N ALA A 44 -13.42 12.35 -3.50
CA ALA A 44 -14.49 11.53 -4.06
C ALA A 44 -15.65 11.47 -3.06
N THR A 45 -16.76 12.13 -3.38
CA THR A 45 -18.03 11.93 -2.68
C THR A 45 -18.54 10.53 -2.99
N ALA A 46 -18.76 9.71 -1.96
CA ALA A 46 -19.39 8.41 -2.13
C ALA A 46 -20.80 8.60 -2.72
N ALA A 47 -21.15 7.79 -3.71
CA ALA A 47 -22.52 7.78 -4.24
C ALA A 47 -23.50 7.42 -3.11
N PRO A 48 -24.70 8.04 -3.08
CA PRO A 48 -25.68 7.84 -2.02
C PRO A 48 -26.09 6.37 -1.83
N ASP A 49 -25.92 5.53 -2.85
CA ASP A 49 -26.26 4.10 -2.85
C ASP A 49 -25.03 3.19 -3.07
N ALA A 50 -23.84 3.64 -2.68
CA ALA A 50 -22.65 2.80 -2.80
C ALA A 50 -22.75 1.58 -1.86
N ALA A 51 -22.33 0.42 -2.36
CA ALA A 51 -22.19 -0.79 -1.56
C ALA A 51 -21.34 -0.52 -0.29
N PRO A 52 -21.79 -0.95 0.90
CA PRO A 52 -21.01 -0.80 2.11
C PRO A 52 -19.66 -1.53 2.00
N VAL A 53 -18.57 -0.88 2.44
CA VAL A 53 -17.27 -1.56 2.54
C VAL A 53 -17.31 -2.52 3.73
N PRO A 54 -17.10 -3.84 3.52
CA PRO A 54 -17.19 -4.82 4.60
C PRO A 54 -16.07 -4.62 5.63
N ARG A 55 -16.42 -4.74 6.91
CA ARG A 55 -15.44 -4.85 7.99
C ARG A 55 -14.94 -6.28 8.08
N LEU A 56 -13.64 -6.48 7.93
CA LEU A 56 -13.03 -7.80 7.89
C LEU A 56 -12.53 -8.21 9.27
N ALA A 57 -13.00 -9.36 9.75
CA ALA A 57 -12.50 -10.02 10.95
C ALA A 57 -11.46 -11.06 10.53
N TRP A 58 -10.20 -10.82 10.86
CA TRP A 58 -9.09 -11.67 10.46
C TRP A 58 -8.79 -12.72 11.52
N THR A 59 -8.53 -13.95 11.08
CA THR A 59 -8.01 -15.03 11.92
C THR A 59 -6.69 -15.55 11.37
N ALA A 60 -5.87 -16.18 12.20
CA ALA A 60 -4.63 -16.82 11.75
C ALA A 60 -4.95 -18.09 10.93
N CYS A 61 -4.13 -18.37 9.91
CA CYS A 61 -4.14 -19.61 9.15
C CYS A 61 -2.71 -20.04 8.81
N ALA A 62 -2.53 -21.05 7.94
CA ALA A 62 -1.23 -21.66 7.67
C ALA A 62 -0.18 -20.66 7.13
N ASP A 63 1.10 -21.00 7.30
CA ASP A 63 2.25 -20.31 6.69
C ASP A 63 2.34 -18.80 7.02
N GLY A 64 1.92 -18.41 8.23
CA GLY A 64 1.98 -17.01 8.69
C GLY A 64 0.92 -16.10 8.07
N PHE A 65 0.00 -16.66 7.28
CA PHE A 65 -1.10 -15.90 6.71
C PHE A 65 -2.24 -15.67 7.70
N GLN A 66 -3.08 -14.70 7.36
CA GLN A 66 -4.36 -14.45 7.98
C GLN A 66 -5.47 -14.55 6.93
N CYS A 67 -6.59 -15.07 7.39
CA CYS A 67 -7.73 -15.49 6.60
C CYS A 67 -8.98 -14.70 7.03
N THR A 68 -9.85 -14.36 6.08
CA THR A 68 -11.16 -13.73 6.34
C THR A 68 -12.10 -13.92 5.15
N THR A 69 -13.38 -13.63 5.36
CA THR A 69 -14.41 -13.63 4.32
C THR A 69 -14.97 -12.22 4.18
N ALA A 70 -14.90 -11.65 2.98
CA ALA A 70 -15.53 -10.39 2.63
C ALA A 70 -16.90 -10.67 1.98
N ARG A 71 -17.97 -10.29 2.68
CA ARG A 71 -19.33 -10.34 2.12
C ARG A 71 -19.59 -9.11 1.27
N VAL A 72 -19.95 -9.30 0.01
CA VAL A 72 -20.22 -8.22 -0.94
C VAL A 72 -21.56 -8.45 -1.67
N PRO A 73 -22.21 -7.40 -2.19
CA PRO A 73 -23.40 -7.57 -3.01
C PRO A 73 -23.10 -8.40 -4.25
N LEU A 74 -24.02 -9.30 -4.59
CA LEU A 74 -24.01 -10.01 -5.87
C LEU A 74 -24.21 -9.02 -7.02
N ASP A 75 -25.11 -8.05 -6.84
CA ASP A 75 -25.34 -6.94 -7.74
C ASP A 75 -24.98 -5.62 -7.05
N HIS A 76 -24.07 -4.83 -7.63
CA HIS A 76 -23.65 -3.56 -7.04
C HIS A 76 -24.64 -2.42 -7.30
N HIS A 77 -25.61 -2.61 -8.21
CA HIS A 77 -26.75 -1.71 -8.39
C HIS A 77 -27.86 -1.94 -7.37
N ASP A 78 -27.88 -3.12 -6.73
CA ASP A 78 -28.73 -3.44 -5.59
C ASP A 78 -27.87 -3.83 -4.37
N PRO A 79 -27.25 -2.84 -3.70
CA PRO A 79 -26.31 -3.09 -2.60
C PRO A 79 -26.95 -3.73 -1.36
N HIS A 80 -28.29 -3.80 -1.32
CA HIS A 80 -29.08 -4.40 -0.24
C HIS A 80 -29.68 -5.77 -0.63
N GLY A 81 -29.40 -6.25 -1.85
CA GLY A 81 -29.88 -7.53 -2.36
C GLY A 81 -29.06 -8.73 -1.87
N ALA A 82 -29.04 -9.78 -2.68
CA ALA A 82 -28.28 -11.00 -2.37
C ALA A 82 -26.77 -10.71 -2.29
N THR A 83 -26.06 -11.47 -1.46
CA THR A 83 -24.62 -11.32 -1.26
C THR A 83 -23.84 -12.56 -1.65
N ILE A 84 -22.58 -12.38 -2.03
CA ILE A 84 -21.60 -13.44 -2.19
C ILE A 84 -20.46 -13.27 -1.18
N ASP A 85 -19.79 -14.38 -0.88
CA ASP A 85 -18.64 -14.42 0.01
C ASP A 85 -17.35 -14.52 -0.81
N LEU A 86 -16.44 -13.57 -0.62
CA LEU A 86 -15.10 -13.58 -1.19
C LEU A 86 -14.09 -14.02 -0.11
N ALA A 87 -13.39 -15.12 -0.35
CA ALA A 87 -12.30 -15.55 0.52
C ALA A 87 -11.08 -14.65 0.30
N VAL A 88 -10.52 -14.11 1.39
CA VAL A 88 -9.37 -13.20 1.34
C VAL A 88 -8.27 -13.71 2.25
N LEU A 89 -7.06 -13.77 1.70
CA LEU A 89 -5.84 -14.13 2.42
C LEU A 89 -4.91 -12.91 2.47
N ARG A 90 -4.25 -12.68 3.60
CA ARG A 90 -3.18 -11.67 3.72
C ARG A 90 -1.98 -12.24 4.45
N HIS A 91 -0.79 -11.89 3.99
CA HIS A 91 0.42 -12.02 4.79
C HIS A 91 0.65 -10.67 5.48
N PRO A 92 0.66 -10.59 6.83
CA PRO A 92 0.99 -9.35 7.52
C PRO A 92 2.39 -8.86 7.15
N ALA A 93 2.62 -7.55 7.24
CA ALA A 93 3.97 -7.01 7.10
C ALA A 93 4.85 -7.53 8.23
N GLU A 94 6.08 -7.95 7.91
CA GLU A 94 7.06 -8.42 8.91
C GLU A 94 7.49 -7.30 9.87
N ASP A 95 7.45 -6.05 9.40
CA ASP A 95 7.63 -4.84 10.21
C ASP A 95 6.32 -4.02 10.24
N PRO A 96 5.45 -4.25 11.24
CA PRO A 96 4.21 -3.50 11.39
C PRO A 96 4.42 -2.00 11.64
N ALA A 97 5.56 -1.60 12.21
CA ALA A 97 5.83 -0.21 12.57
C ALA A 97 6.13 0.66 11.33
N HIS A 98 6.71 0.06 10.29
CA HIS A 98 7.01 0.74 9.02
C HIS A 98 6.11 0.30 7.86
N ARG A 99 4.95 -0.29 8.15
CA ARG A 99 3.98 -0.69 7.12
C ARG A 99 3.45 0.53 6.37
N ILE A 100 3.65 0.55 5.05
CA ILE A 100 3.09 1.58 4.16
C ILE A 100 1.59 1.35 3.91
N GLY A 101 1.19 0.11 3.60
CA GLY A 101 -0.18 -0.19 3.17
C GLY A 101 -0.39 -1.66 2.83
N SER A 102 -1.42 -1.94 2.02
CA SER A 102 -1.68 -3.29 1.47
C SER A 102 -1.31 -3.33 0.00
N LEU A 103 -0.53 -4.32 -0.41
CA LEU A 103 -0.37 -4.68 -1.81
C LEU A 103 -1.45 -5.70 -2.16
N PHE A 104 -2.38 -5.33 -3.03
CA PHE A 104 -3.37 -6.26 -3.57
C PHE A 104 -2.81 -6.88 -4.85
N TYR A 105 -2.85 -8.20 -4.94
CA TYR A 105 -2.32 -8.96 -6.06
C TYR A 105 -3.41 -9.84 -6.65
N ASN A 106 -3.58 -9.74 -7.96
CA ASN A 106 -4.41 -10.65 -8.75
C ASN A 106 -3.50 -11.39 -9.73
N PRO A 107 -3.35 -12.72 -9.64
CA PRO A 107 -2.51 -13.50 -10.55
C PRO A 107 -2.99 -13.48 -12.01
N GLY A 108 -4.14 -12.89 -12.30
CA GLY A 108 -4.77 -12.94 -13.62
C GLY A 108 -5.54 -14.24 -13.82
N GLY A 109 -5.98 -14.51 -15.05
CA GLY A 109 -6.88 -15.62 -15.36
C GLY A 109 -8.24 -15.53 -14.64
N PRO A 110 -9.30 -16.12 -15.18
CA PRO A 110 -10.50 -16.42 -14.40
C PRO A 110 -10.34 -17.80 -13.73
N ALA A 111 -10.81 -17.93 -12.49
CA ALA A 111 -10.89 -19.19 -11.73
C ALA A 111 -9.58 -19.90 -11.36
N VAL A 112 -8.41 -19.24 -11.43
CA VAL A 112 -7.21 -19.72 -10.71
C VAL A 112 -7.54 -19.80 -9.21
N PRO A 113 -7.11 -20.84 -8.47
CA PRO A 113 -7.62 -21.10 -7.13
C PRO A 113 -7.47 -19.87 -6.23
N ALA A 114 -8.60 -19.42 -5.69
CA ALA A 114 -8.61 -18.59 -4.50
C ALA A 114 -7.81 -19.30 -3.39
N PRO A 115 -7.24 -18.55 -2.44
CA PRO A 115 -6.71 -19.17 -1.22
C PRO A 115 -7.75 -20.14 -0.62
N PRO A 116 -7.32 -21.22 0.05
CA PRO A 116 -8.24 -22.20 0.63
C PRO A 116 -9.32 -21.48 1.44
N ARG A 117 -10.57 -21.95 1.33
CA ARG A 117 -11.70 -21.33 2.04
C ARG A 117 -11.34 -21.19 3.50
N CYS A 118 -11.43 -19.97 4.02
CA CYS A 118 -11.28 -19.70 5.44
C CYS A 118 -12.35 -20.51 6.19
N PRO A 119 -12.02 -21.14 7.34
CA PRO A 119 -13.03 -21.80 8.16
C PRO A 119 -14.13 -20.84 8.63
#